data_AF-A0A0C3GC22-F1
#
_entry.id   AF-A0A0C3GC22-F1
#
_cell.length_a   1.000
_cell.length_b   1.000
_cell.length_c   1.000
_cell.angle_alpha   90.00
_cell.angle_beta   90.00
_cell.angle_gamma   90.00
#
_symmetry.space_group_name_H-M   'P 1'
#
loop_
_entity.id
_entity.type
_entity.pdbx_description
1 polymer ?
#
loop_
_entity_poly.entity_id
_entity_poly.type
_entity_poly.pdbx_seq_one_letter_code
_entity_poly.pdbx_strand_id
1 'polypeptide(L)' 'MESSPPEICHKIFTEACLDDGSTARSLSLVSKYIHEASNPTRFQNIALRGYKQITAFAGILERTPPHLRRVCHLFI' A
#
# COMPACT_ATOMS: atom_id res chain seq x y z
N MET A 1 17.96 -4.89 1.72
CA MET A 1 16.82 -3.96 1.88
C MET A 1 16.74 -3.42 3.30
N GLU A 2 16.86 -4.25 4.35
CA GLU A 2 16.78 -3.74 5.74
C GLU A 2 17.92 -2.79 6.16
N SER A 3 19.07 -2.89 5.51
CA SER A 3 20.19 -1.95 5.68
C SER A 3 20.16 -0.76 4.72
N SER A 4 19.18 -0.71 3.81
CA SER A 4 19.04 0.38 2.85
C SER A 4 18.31 1.56 3.51
N PRO A 5 18.68 2.82 3.26
CA PRO A 5 17.94 3.97 3.78
C PRO A 5 16.46 3.95 3.35
N PRO A 6 15.53 4.43 4.20
CA PRO A 6 14.10 4.43 3.90
C PRO A 6 13.74 5.14 2.59
N GLU A 7 14.49 6.16 2.20
CA GLU A 7 14.29 6.93 0.96
C GLU A 7 14.57 6.07 -0.28
N ILE A 8 15.55 5.17 -0.20
CA ILE A 8 15.87 4.23 -1.28
C ILE A 8 14.78 3.17 -1.38
N CYS A 9 14.36 2.63 -0.24
CA CYS A 9 13.23 1.70 -0.18
C CYS A 9 11.96 2.34 -0.75
N HIS A 10 11.65 3.58 -0.37
CA HIS A 10 10.48 4.31 -0.86
C HIS A 10 10.50 4.47 -2.39
N LYS A 11 11.65 4.85 -2.97
CA LYS A 11 11.81 4.92 -4.43
C LYS A 11 11.55 3.56 -5.08
N ILE A 12 12.17 2.50 -4.58
CA ILE A 12 11.98 1.14 -5.11
C ILE A 12 10.51 0.73 -5.03
N PHE A 13 9.84 0.97 -3.90
CA PHE A 13 8.46 0.58 -3.69
C PHE A 13 7.50 1.39 -4.55
N THR A 14 7.78 2.66 -4.80
CA THR A 14 6.94 3.50 -5.67
C THR A 14 6.92 2.96 -7.10
N GLU A 15 8.05 2.44 -7.58
CA GLU A 15 8.18 1.82 -8.90
C GLU A 15 7.69 0.36 -8.94
N ALA A 16 7.78 -0.36 -7.81
CA ALA A 16 7.34 -1.76 -7.73
C ALA A 16 5.82 -1.89 -7.52
N CYS A 17 5.19 -0.97 -6.79
CA CYS A 17 3.78 -1.00 -6.43
C CYS A 17 2.87 -0.42 -7.51
N LEU A 18 3.08 -0.78 -8.79
CA LEU A 18 2.27 -0.33 -9.93
C LEU A 18 1.17 -1.33 -10.32
N ASP A 19 0.96 -2.36 -9.52
CA ASP A 19 -0.01 -3.42 -9.72
C ASP A 19 -1.37 -3.13 -9.05
N ASP A 20 -2.16 -4.16 -8.78
CA ASP A 20 -3.47 -4.07 -8.12
C ASP A 20 -3.42 -3.81 -6.60
N GLY A 21 -2.24 -3.52 -6.06
CA GLY A 21 -1.98 -3.34 -4.63
C GLY A 21 -1.45 -4.60 -3.96
N SER A 22 -1.30 -5.70 -4.69
CA SER A 22 -0.76 -6.95 -4.15
C SER A 22 0.72 -6.85 -3.77
N THR A 23 1.54 -6.12 -4.53
CA THR A 23 2.95 -5.87 -4.16
C THR A 23 3.05 -5.07 -2.86
N ALA A 24 2.30 -3.97 -2.73
CA ALA A 24 2.33 -3.16 -1.51
C ALA A 24 1.91 -3.96 -0.26
N ARG A 25 0.89 -4.82 -0.40
CA ARG A 25 0.47 -5.74 0.65
C ARG A 25 1.55 -6.75 1.00
N SER A 26 2.27 -7.28 0.00
CA SER A 26 3.33 -8.26 0.21
C SER A 26 4.52 -7.65 0.95
N LEU A 27 4.92 -6.42 0.59
CA LEU A 27 5.96 -5.65 1.29
C LEU A 27 5.61 -5.43 2.76
N SER A 28 4.35 -5.09 3.05
CA SER A 28 3.87 -4.87 4.42
C SER A 28 3.99 -6.10 5.34
N LEU A 29 4.25 -7.28 4.80
CA LEU A 29 4.35 -8.55 5.54
C LEU A 29 5.79 -9.06 5.67
N VAL A 30 6.78 -8.40 5.07
CA VAL A 30 8.18 -8.89 5.04
C VAL A 30 8.83 -8.77 6.42
N SER A 31 8.83 -7.57 7.01
CA SER A 31 9.40 -7.28 8.32
C SER A 31 8.87 -5.97 8.87
N LYS A 32 9.16 -5.66 10.15
CA LYS A 32 8.78 -4.38 10.76
C LYS A 32 9.37 -3.19 10.00
N TYR A 33 10.63 -3.29 9.57
CA TYR A 33 11.29 -2.22 8.83
C TYR A 33 10.62 -1.99 7.46
N ILE A 34 10.40 -3.06 6.71
CA ILE A 34 9.79 -2.97 5.38
C ILE A 34 8.31 -2.57 5.47
N HIS A 35 7.61 -2.98 6.52
CA HIS A 35 6.26 -2.52 6.81
C HIS A 35 6.19 -0.99 6.88
N GLU A 36 7.03 -0.39 7.71
CA GLU A 36 7.07 1.07 7.85
C GLU A 36 7.53 1.76 6.56
N ALA A 37 8.59 1.24 5.93
CA ALA A 37 9.13 1.81 4.70
C ALA A 37 8.18 1.73 3.49
N SER A 38 7.29 0.73 3.44
CA SER A 38 6.28 0.55 2.38
C SER A 38 4.93 1.21 2.68
N ASN A 39 4.72 1.70 3.90
CA ASN A 39 3.46 2.34 4.28
C ASN A 39 3.05 3.50 3.35
N PRO A 40 3.96 4.36 2.83
CA PRO A 40 3.59 5.41 1.88
C PRO A 40 3.03 4.91 0.53
N THR A 41 3.38 3.70 0.10
CA THR A 41 2.93 3.12 -1.17
C THR A 41 1.73 2.17 -1.01
N ARG A 42 1.27 1.96 0.22
CA ARG A 42 0.19 1.03 0.59
C ARG A 42 -1.11 1.22 -0.19
N PHE A 43 -1.46 2.47 -0.49
CA PHE A 43 -2.70 2.82 -1.21
C PHE A 43 -2.42 3.56 -2.53
N GLN A 44 -1.23 3.40 -3.10
CA GLN A 44 -0.87 4.10 -4.33
C GLN A 44 -1.67 3.58 -5.53
N ASN A 45 -1.75 2.26 -5.70
CA ASN A 45 -2.54 1.61 -6.74
C ASN A 45 -3.41 0.53 -6.10
N ILE A 46 -4.72 0.61 -6.31
CA ILE A 46 -5.69 -0.34 -5.77
C ILE A 46 -6.67 -0.72 -6.88
N ALA A 47 -6.80 -2.01 -7.15
CA ALA A 47 -7.89 -2.52 -7.98
C ALA A 47 -8.85 -3.36 -7.13
N LEU A 48 -10.12 -2.97 -7.13
CA LEU A 48 -11.20 -3.66 -6.44
C LEU A 48 -12.07 -4.36 -7.47
N ARG A 49 -12.38 -5.64 -7.23
CA ARG A 49 -13.19 -6.47 -8.11
C ARG A 49 -14.41 -6.97 -7.34
N GLY A 50 -15.54 -6.34 -7.64
CA GLY A 50 -16.85 -6.70 -7.09
C GLY A 50 -17.09 -6.22 -5.66
N TYR A 51 -18.35 -6.39 -5.24
CA TYR A 51 -18.89 -5.82 -4.00
C TYR A 51 -18.12 -6.18 -2.72
N LYS A 52 -17.63 -7.42 -2.63
CA LYS A 52 -16.91 -7.91 -1.45
C LYS A 52 -15.60 -7.14 -1.21
N GLN A 53 -14.86 -6.83 -2.27
CA GLN A 53 -13.60 -6.09 -2.13
C GLN A 53 -13.85 -4.61 -1.81
N ILE A 54 -14.88 -4.02 -2.43
CA ILE A 54 -15.28 -2.63 -2.18
C ILE A 54 -15.66 -2.42 -0.72
N THR A 55 -16.53 -3.28 -0.17
CA THR A 55 -16.98 -3.15 1.23
C THR A 55 -15.85 -3.41 2.23
N ALA A 56 -14.99 -4.40 1.99
CA ALA A 56 -13.82 -4.65 2.83
C ALA A 56 -12.83 -3.45 2.80
N PHE A 57 -12.57 -2.90 1.62
CA PHE A 57 -11.66 -1.76 1.47
C PHE A 57 -12.22 -0.49 2.12
N ALA A 58 -13.51 -0.22 2.00
CA ALA A 58 -14.18 0.88 2.70
C ALA A 58 -13.95 0.78 4.22
N GLY A 59 -14.16 -0.41 4.81
CA GLY A 59 -13.89 -0.64 6.23
C GLY A 59 -12.42 -0.44 6.64
N ILE A 60 -11.46 -0.71 5.74
CA ILE A 60 -10.03 -0.41 5.98
C ILE A 60 -9.80 1.10 5.98
N LEU A 61 -10.36 1.83 5.01
CA LEU A 61 -10.22 3.28 4.95
C LEU A 61 -10.83 3.95 6.17
N GLU A 62 -12.01 3.53 6.62
CA GLU A 62 -12.67 4.08 7.81
C GLU A 62 -11.83 3.97 9.10
N ARG A 63 -11.01 2.91 9.22
CA ARG A 63 -10.14 2.66 10.39
C ARG A 63 -8.75 3.29 10.28
N THR A 64 -8.33 3.65 9.08
CA THR A 64 -7.02 4.25 8.83
C THR A 64 -7.05 5.74 9.24
N PRO A 65 -6.02 6.39 9.78
CA PRO A 65 -6.07 7.85 10.01
C PRO A 65 -6.24 8.67 8.71
N PRO A 66 -6.95 9.81 8.69
CA PRO A 66 -7.21 10.57 7.44
C PRO A 66 -5.97 10.90 6.61
N HIS A 67 -4.86 11.24 7.26
CA HIS A 67 -3.59 11.55 6.60
C HIS A 67 -2.91 10.33 5.95
N LEU A 68 -3.36 9.10 6.26
CA LEU A 68 -2.87 7.84 5.70
C LEU A 68 -3.87 7.18 4.74
N ARG A 69 -5.05 7.76 4.50
CA ARG A 69 -6.11 7.19 3.63
C ARG A 69 -5.96 7.55 2.14
N ARG A 70 -4.90 8.25 1.73
CA ARG A 70 -4.79 8.76 0.37
C ARG A 70 -4.66 7.61 -0.63
N VAL A 71 -5.68 7.45 -1.47
CA VAL A 71 -5.65 6.54 -2.62
C VAL A 71 -5.27 7.33 -3.87
N CYS A 72 -4.19 6.96 -4.56
CA CYS A 72 -3.74 7.70 -5.74
C CYS A 72 -4.41 7.23 -7.03
N HIS A 73 -4.44 5.92 -7.27
CA HIS A 73 -5.08 5.31 -8.43
C HIS A 73 -6.02 4.18 -7.97
N LEU A 74 -7.28 4.27 -8.39
CA LEU A 74 -8.34 3.36 -8.00
C LEU A 74 -9.04 2.80 -9.24
N PHE A 75 -9.08 1.48 -9.36
CA PHE A 75 -9.86 0.76 -10.35
C PHE A 75 -10.97 -0.04 -9.65
N ILE A 76 -12.20 0.00 -10.17
CA ILE A 76 -13.38 -0.70 -9.63
C ILE A 76 -14.15 -1.38 -10.77
#